data_AF-A0A0G0LZ59-F1
#
_entry.id   AF-A0A0G0LZ59-F1
#
_cell.length_a   1.000
_cell.length_b   1.000
_cell.length_c   1.000
_cell.angle_alpha   90.00
_cell.angle_beta   90.00
_cell.angle_gamma   90.00
#
_symmetry.space_group_name_H-M   'P 1'
#
loop_
_entity.id
_entity.type
_entity.pdbx_description
1 polymer ?
#
loop_
_entity_poly.entity_id
_entity_poly.type
_entity_poly.pdbx_seq_one_letter_code
_entity_poly.pdbx_strand_id
1 'polypeptide(L)'
;MAKGSKITWVVTSIPGDNTQNVGRVLTSKDSDKVEFNLEVGSLSPEEVDTNARYNRRTSVGILVVSSEYFRERFSHLLRETPDLDGKPVDLYRDFIPFVLTKGDPVNTFDIQKPAPDLGTPERLRRFVQEAK
;
A
#
# COMPACT_ATOMS: atom_id res chain seq x y z
N MET A 1 -21.49 -14.29 -9.56
CA MET A 1 -21.18 -13.04 -8.84
C MET A 1 -19.73 -12.70 -9.10
N ALA A 2 -19.43 -11.54 -9.69
CA ALA A 2 -18.05 -11.10 -9.81
C ALA A 2 -17.46 -11.00 -8.39
N LYS A 3 -16.42 -11.80 -8.08
CA LYS A 3 -15.68 -11.72 -6.82
C LYS A 3 -14.97 -10.37 -6.80
N GLY A 4 -15.67 -9.32 -6.35
CA GLY A 4 -15.05 -8.05 -6.02
C GLY A 4 -13.96 -8.28 -4.97
N SER A 5 -12.83 -7.61 -5.12
CA SER A 5 -11.76 -7.66 -4.13
C SER A 5 -12.29 -7.33 -2.73
N LYS A 6 -11.76 -8.02 -1.71
CA LYS A 6 -12.12 -7.83 -0.30
C LYS A 6 -11.19 -6.83 0.42
N ILE A 7 -10.20 -6.28 -0.29
CA ILE A 7 -9.25 -5.28 0.20
C ILE A 7 -9.13 -4.15 -0.81
N THR A 8 -9.24 -2.92 -0.34
CA THR A 8 -8.91 -1.72 -1.11
C THR A 8 -7.79 -0.98 -0.40
N TRP A 9 -6.69 -0.73 -1.11
CA TRP A 9 -5.63 0.15 -0.64
C TRP A 9 -5.87 1.56 -1.17
N VAL A 10 -6.02 2.51 -0.26
CA VAL A 10 -6.15 3.92 -0.64
C VAL A 10 -4.78 4.47 -0.99
N VAL A 11 -4.70 5.12 -2.16
CA VAL A 11 -3.47 5.65 -2.73
C VAL A 11 -3.68 7.05 -3.29
N THR A 12 -2.60 7.71 -3.70
CA THR A 12 -2.65 8.93 -4.50
C THR A 12 -1.76 8.84 -5.74
N SER A 13 -2.24 9.33 -6.88
CA SER A 13 -1.42 9.68 -8.07
C SER A 13 -0.66 10.99 -7.93
N ILE A 14 -1.09 11.86 -7.02
CA ILE A 14 -0.61 13.24 -6.89
C ILE A 14 0.00 13.38 -5.50
N PRO A 15 1.16 12.76 -5.25
CA PRO A 15 1.87 12.96 -3.99
C PRO A 15 2.29 14.43 -3.87
N GLY A 16 2.17 15.00 -2.67
CA GLY A 16 2.73 16.32 -2.40
C GLY A 16 4.25 16.24 -2.22
N ASP A 17 4.93 17.38 -2.29
CA ASP A 17 6.40 17.50 -2.26
C ASP A 17 7.06 16.88 -1.01
N ASN A 18 6.31 16.78 0.09
CA ASN A 18 6.77 16.24 1.38
C ASN A 18 6.33 14.78 1.64
N THR A 19 5.77 14.08 0.65
CA THR A 19 5.26 12.71 0.84
C THR A 19 6.42 11.71 0.92
N GLN A 20 6.38 10.78 1.89
CA GLN A 20 7.34 9.67 1.94
C GLN A 20 6.92 8.53 1.00
N ASN A 21 7.87 7.64 0.68
CA ASN A 21 7.59 6.41 -0.07
C ASN A 21 6.85 6.65 -1.41
N VAL A 22 7.19 7.75 -2.09
CA VAL A 22 6.55 8.14 -3.35
C VAL A 22 6.69 7.02 -4.39
N GLY A 23 5.55 6.65 -5.00
CA GLY A 23 5.51 5.72 -6.13
C GLY A 23 5.90 4.28 -5.78
N ARG A 24 5.75 3.88 -4.50
CA ARG A 24 6.10 2.52 -4.02
C ARG A 24 4.99 1.48 -4.21
N VAL A 25 3.77 1.90 -4.55
CA VAL A 25 2.67 0.98 -4.89
C VAL A 25 2.54 0.94 -6.41
N LEU A 26 2.78 -0.22 -7.01
CA LEU A 26 2.63 -0.40 -8.46
C LEU A 26 1.28 -1.03 -8.76
N THR A 27 0.52 -0.34 -9.62
CA THR A 27 -0.81 -0.77 -10.03
C THR A 27 -0.87 -1.09 -11.51
N SER A 28 -1.66 -2.09 -11.85
CA SER A 28 -1.98 -2.45 -13.23
C SER A 28 -2.60 -1.27 -13.97
N LYS A 29 -2.13 -0.93 -15.18
CA LYS A 29 -2.77 0.11 -16.00
C LYS A 29 -4.17 -0.28 -16.48
N ASP A 30 -4.46 -1.58 -16.58
CA ASP A 30 -5.70 -2.09 -17.16
C ASP A 30 -6.78 -2.39 -16.11
N SER A 31 -6.41 -2.45 -14.82
CA SER A 31 -7.33 -2.96 -13.80
C SER A 31 -7.31 -2.23 -12.45
N ASP A 32 -6.49 -1.20 -12.26
CA ASP A 32 -6.32 -0.45 -11.00
C ASP A 32 -6.09 -1.34 -9.76
N LYS A 33 -5.55 -2.54 -9.97
CA LYS A 33 -5.17 -3.48 -8.91
C LYS A 33 -3.71 -3.31 -8.57
N VAL A 34 -3.37 -3.52 -7.30
CA VAL A 34 -1.98 -3.63 -6.85
C VAL A 34 -1.38 -4.91 -7.40
N GLU A 35 -0.25 -4.79 -8.09
CA GLU A 35 0.54 -5.94 -8.53
C GLU A 35 1.84 -6.07 -7.73
N PHE A 36 2.44 -4.94 -7.35
CA PHE A 36 3.66 -4.95 -6.54
C PHE A 36 3.62 -3.88 -5.44
N ASN A 37 4.20 -4.23 -4.30
CA ASN A 37 4.50 -3.31 -3.21
C ASN A 37 6.03 -3.24 -3.01
N LEU A 38 6.61 -2.08 -3.28
CA LEU A 38 8.05 -1.84 -3.17
C LEU A 38 8.50 -1.35 -1.78
N GLU A 39 7.62 -1.39 -0.77
CA GLU A 39 7.97 -1.00 0.61
C GLU A 39 8.84 -2.02 1.36
N VAL A 40 9.02 -3.25 0.84
CA VAL A 40 9.74 -4.36 1.51
C VAL A 40 11.18 -4.56 0.99
N GLY A 41 11.65 -3.78 0.02
CA GLY A 41 13.07 -3.63 -0.30
C GLY A 41 13.59 -4.28 -1.60
N SER A 42 14.86 -3.94 -1.83
CA SER A 42 15.82 -4.19 -2.93
C SER A 42 15.52 -3.72 -4.35
N LEU A 43 14.27 -3.72 -4.84
CA LEU A 43 14.03 -3.15 -6.17
C LEU A 43 13.99 -1.62 -6.07
N SER A 44 15.05 -0.99 -6.55
CA SER A 44 14.99 0.43 -6.88
C SER A 44 13.87 0.62 -7.92
N PRO A 45 13.11 1.73 -7.85
CA PRO A 45 12.20 2.16 -8.89
C PRO A 45 12.71 1.96 -10.32
N GLU A 46 14.02 2.05 -10.53
CA GLU A 46 14.70 2.03 -11.81
C GLU A 46 14.90 0.60 -12.37
N GLU A 47 14.91 -0.43 -11.52
CA GLU A 47 15.14 -1.83 -11.91
C GLU A 47 13.91 -2.56 -12.44
N VAL A 48 12.72 -1.97 -12.27
CA VAL A 48 11.49 -2.48 -12.84
C VAL A 48 11.14 -1.56 -14.02
N ASP A 49 11.06 -2.10 -15.24
CA ASP A 49 10.58 -1.41 -16.45
C ASP A 49 9.07 -1.09 -16.28
N THR A 50 8.82 -0.15 -15.38
CA THR A 50 7.55 0.12 -14.71
C THR A 50 6.67 1.02 -15.55
N ASN A 51 7.29 1.93 -16.30
CA ASN A 51 6.57 3.01 -16.95
C ASN A 51 5.74 2.51 -18.14
N ALA A 52 6.11 1.39 -18.76
CA ALA A 52 5.31 0.79 -19.82
C ALA A 52 4.03 0.14 -19.30
N ARG A 53 4.09 -0.61 -18.19
CA ARG A 53 3.00 -1.52 -17.76
C ARG A 53 2.24 -1.09 -16.50
N TYR A 54 2.81 -0.21 -15.68
CA TYR A 54 2.24 0.09 -14.36
C TYR A 54 2.03 1.59 -14.14
N ASN A 55 1.05 1.91 -13.29
CA ASN A 55 0.88 3.22 -12.69
C ASN A 55 1.57 3.21 -11.32
N ARG A 56 2.47 4.16 -11.10
CA ARG A 56 3.09 4.40 -9.79
C ARG A 56 2.13 5.18 -8.92
N ARG A 57 1.84 4.66 -7.74
CA ARG A 57 0.95 5.26 -6.75
C ARG A 57 1.69 5.34 -5.42
N THR A 58 1.25 6.27 -4.58
CA THR A 58 1.78 6.44 -3.22
C THR A 58 0.71 6.03 -2.23
N SER A 59 1.07 5.17 -1.26
CA SER A 59 0.17 4.78 -0.16
C SER A 59 -0.21 6.01 0.67
N VAL A 60 -1.47 6.11 1.08
CA VAL A 60 -1.91 7.14 2.05
C VAL A 60 -2.06 6.58 3.47
N GLY A 61 -1.61 5.34 3.71
CA GLY A 61 -1.69 4.70 5.02
C GLY A 61 -3.10 4.23 5.41
N ILE A 62 -3.99 3.98 4.44
CA ILE A 62 -5.34 3.46 4.69
C ILE A 62 -5.59 2.19 3.87
N LEU A 63 -6.01 1.13 4.56
CA LEU A 63 -6.53 -0.10 4.00
C LEU A 63 -7.99 -0.28 4.42
N VAL A 64 -8.87 -0.53 3.46
CA VAL A 64 -10.28 -0.90 3.71
C VAL A 64 -10.43 -2.37 3.42
N VAL A 65 -10.76 -3.16 4.42
CA VAL A 65 -10.85 -4.62 4.32
C VAL A 65 -12.10 -5.14 5.03
N SER A 66 -12.76 -6.17 4.48
CA SER A 66 -13.86 -6.81 5.19
C SER A 66 -13.33 -7.58 6.40
N SER A 67 -13.95 -7.39 7.58
CA SER A 67 -13.47 -7.94 8.85
C SER A 67 -13.27 -9.46 8.83
N GLU A 68 -14.22 -10.21 8.26
CA GLU A 68 -14.15 -11.67 8.14
C GLU A 68 -12.92 -12.10 7.33
N TYR A 69 -12.73 -11.49 6.17
CA TYR A 69 -11.60 -11.77 5.28
C TYR A 69 -10.26 -11.41 5.94
N PHE A 70 -10.18 -10.26 6.62
CA PHE A 70 -8.98 -9.85 7.33
C PHE A 70 -8.60 -10.90 8.39
N ARG A 71 -9.55 -11.31 9.23
CA ARG A 71 -9.32 -12.32 10.27
C ARG A 71 -8.83 -13.63 9.68
N GLU A 72 -9.50 -14.13 8.65
CA GLU A 72 -9.10 -15.36 7.96
C GLU A 72 -7.66 -15.26 7.44
N ARG A 73 -7.35 -14.25 6.63
CA ARG A 73 -6.02 -14.11 6.02
C ARG A 73 -4.93 -13.80 7.02
N PHE A 74 -5.22 -13.02 8.05
CA PHE A 74 -4.25 -12.72 9.10
C PHE A 74 -3.91 -13.97 9.92
N SER A 75 -4.89 -14.81 10.24
CA SER A 75 -4.62 -16.12 10.86
C SER A 75 -3.83 -17.07 9.95
N HIS A 76 -3.97 -16.95 8.63
CA HIS A 76 -3.14 -17.72 7.69
C HIS A 76 -1.69 -17.20 7.69
N LEU A 77 -1.50 -15.88 7.62
CA LEU A 77 -0.19 -15.25 7.71
C LEU A 77 0.59 -15.73 8.94
N LEU A 78 -0.01 -15.67 10.13
CA LEU A 78 0.67 -16.07 11.37
C LEU A 78 1.03 -17.57 11.40
N ARG A 79 0.21 -18.43 10.79
CA ARG A 79 0.50 -19.87 10.71
C ARG A 79 1.60 -20.20 9.71
N GLU A 80 1.67 -19.44 8.61
CA GLU A 80 2.60 -19.67 7.52
C GLU A 80 3.92 -18.90 7.68
N THR A 81 3.97 -17.94 8.60
CA THR A 81 5.18 -17.18 8.93
C THR A 81 5.40 -17.19 10.45
N PRO A 82 5.89 -18.32 11.01
CA PRO A 82 6.05 -18.48 12.46
C PRO A 82 6.95 -17.41 13.10
N ASP A 83 7.89 -16.84 12.34
CA ASP A 83 8.78 -15.77 12.81
C ASP A 83 8.06 -14.46 13.14
N LEU A 84 6.81 -14.28 12.68
CA LEU A 84 5.95 -13.15 13.03
C LEU A 84 5.10 -13.41 14.27
N ASP A 85 5.04 -14.65 14.78
CA ASP A 85 4.23 -14.96 15.96
C ASP A 85 4.77 -14.23 17.20
N GLY A 86 3.86 -13.60 17.95
CA GLY A 86 4.20 -12.76 19.10
C GLY A 86 4.91 -11.43 18.78
N LYS A 87 5.08 -11.06 17.50
CA LYS A 87 5.68 -9.79 17.09
C LYS A 87 4.65 -8.83 16.49
N PRO A 88 4.90 -7.51 16.50
CA PRO A 88 4.09 -6.57 15.75
C PRO A 88 4.12 -6.90 14.25
N VAL A 89 2.95 -7.05 13.64
CA VAL A 89 2.80 -7.28 12.19
C VAL A 89 2.51 -5.94 11.51
N ASP A 90 3.28 -5.64 10.46
CA ASP A 90 3.07 -4.47 9.61
C ASP A 90 2.10 -4.82 8.48
N LEU A 91 1.00 -4.07 8.38
CA LEU A 91 -0.02 -4.35 7.37
C LEU A 91 0.50 -4.14 5.94
N TYR A 92 1.42 -3.21 5.75
CA TYR A 92 1.97 -2.88 4.43
C TYR A 92 3.14 -3.78 4.09
N ARG A 93 3.98 -4.13 5.06
CA ARG A 93 5.22 -4.89 4.80
C ARG A 93 5.06 -6.41 4.94
N ASP A 94 4.08 -6.86 5.71
CA ASP A 94 3.86 -8.29 5.93
C ASP A 94 2.53 -8.75 5.32
N PHE A 95 1.41 -8.12 5.70
CA PHE A 95 0.07 -8.60 5.34
C PHE A 95 -0.26 -8.45 3.86
N ILE A 96 -0.08 -7.26 3.26
CA ILE A 96 -0.38 -7.06 1.84
C ILE A 96 0.51 -7.93 0.93
N PRO A 97 1.84 -8.01 1.12
CA PRO A 97 2.68 -8.93 0.35
C PRO A 97 2.19 -10.37 0.46
N PHE A 98 1.87 -10.85 1.67
CA PHE A 98 1.28 -12.18 1.85
C PHE A 98 0.00 -12.37 1.03
N VAL A 99 -0.96 -11.45 1.12
CA VAL A 99 -2.22 -11.48 0.32
C VAL A 99 -1.92 -11.56 -1.18
N LEU A 100 -1.00 -10.74 -1.67
CA LEU A 100 -0.60 -10.73 -3.09
C LEU A 100 0.03 -12.07 -3.51
N THR A 101 0.88 -12.68 -2.68
CA THR A 101 1.47 -14.01 -2.98
C THR A 101 0.45 -15.14 -3.02
N LYS A 102 -0.70 -14.98 -2.36
CA LYS A 102 -1.84 -15.92 -2.44
C LYS A 102 -2.69 -15.72 -3.70
N GLY A 103 -2.37 -14.72 -4.52
CA GLY A 103 -3.10 -14.38 -5.73
C GLY A 103 -4.43 -13.67 -5.46
N ASP A 104 -4.66 -13.21 -4.22
CA ASP A 104 -5.85 -12.46 -3.88
C ASP A 104 -5.75 -11.03 -4.43
N PRO A 105 -6.76 -10.53 -5.15
CA PRO A 105 -6.69 -9.20 -5.73
C PRO A 105 -6.77 -8.14 -4.64
N VAL A 106 -5.90 -7.12 -4.72
CA VAL A 106 -5.98 -5.89 -3.91
C VAL A 106 -6.36 -4.74 -4.84
N ASN A 107 -7.56 -4.19 -4.66
CA ASN A 107 -7.99 -3.02 -5.44
C ASN A 107 -7.29 -1.76 -4.92
N THR A 108 -7.25 -0.71 -5.75
CA THR A 108 -6.86 0.62 -5.29
C THR A 108 -8.00 1.63 -5.37
N PHE A 109 -7.96 2.61 -4.47
CA PHE A 109 -8.80 3.81 -4.55
C PHE A 109 -7.88 5.03 -4.54
N ASP A 110 -7.81 5.72 -5.67
CA ASP A 110 -6.98 6.91 -5.84
C ASP A 110 -7.74 8.17 -5.40
N ILE A 111 -7.24 8.84 -4.36
CA ILE A 111 -7.85 10.07 -3.85
C ILE A 111 -7.56 11.30 -4.73
N GLN A 112 -6.63 11.19 -5.70
CA GLN A 112 -6.24 12.24 -6.65
C GLN A 112 -5.91 13.60 -5.99
N LYS A 113 -5.38 13.54 -4.77
CA LYS A 113 -5.00 14.70 -3.97
C LYS A 113 -3.75 14.38 -3.16
N PRO A 114 -2.95 15.40 -2.80
CA PRO A 114 -1.86 15.22 -1.86
C PRO A 114 -2.35 14.62 -0.53
N ALA A 115 -1.62 13.63 -0.02
CA ALA A 115 -1.82 13.05 1.31
C ALA A 115 -0.58 13.36 2.16
N PRO A 116 -0.60 14.44 2.97
CA PRO A 116 0.54 14.82 3.77
C PRO A 116 0.77 13.79 4.89
N ASP A 117 2.02 13.39 5.05
CA ASP A 117 2.45 12.55 6.18
C ASP A 117 2.82 13.45 7.37
N LEU A 118 2.08 13.30 8.47
CA LEU A 118 2.25 14.11 9.69
C LEU A 118 2.94 13.33 10.82
N GLY A 119 3.56 12.19 10.52
CA GLY A 119 4.09 11.24 11.51
C GLY A 119 5.28 11.71 12.34
N THR A 120 5.87 12.87 12.05
CA THR A 120 6.90 13.50 12.89
C THR A 120 6.59 14.96 13.20
N PRO A 121 7.10 15.50 14.33
CA PRO A 121 6.91 16.92 14.67
C PRO A 121 7.36 17.88 13.56
N GLU A 122 8.45 17.55 12.86
CA GLU A 122 8.98 18.36 11.76
C GLU A 122 8.00 18.40 10.58
N ARG A 123 7.40 17.25 10.23
CA ARG A 123 6.44 17.17 9.12
C ARG A 123 5.14 17.88 9.46
N LEU A 124 4.67 17.73 10.69
CA LEU A 124 3.51 18.47 11.19
C LEU A 124 3.74 19.99 11.14
N ARG A 125 4.90 20.47 11.61
CA ARG A 125 5.24 21.90 11.57
C ARG A 125 5.26 22.44 10.14
N ARG A 126 5.85 21.71 9.18
CA ARG A 126 5.86 22.11 7.77
C ARG A 126 4.45 22.22 7.20
N PHE A 127 3.60 21.22 7.42
CA PHE A 127 2.22 21.23 6.96
C PHE A 127 1.45 22.47 7.47
N VAL A 128 1.60 22.81 8.75
CA VAL A 128 0.95 24.00 9.34
C VAL A 128 1.50 25.32 8.77
N GLN A 129 2.78 25.36 8.38
CA GLN A 129 3.38 26.54 7.76
C GLN A 129 2.91 26.75 6.32
N GLU A 130 2.75 25.66 5.56
CA GLU A 130 2.28 25.67 4.16
C GLU A 130 0.77 25.94 4.03
N ALA A 131 -0.01 25.72 5.09
CA ALA A 131 -1.44 25.97 5.14
C ALA A 131 -1.83 27.44 5.45
N LYS A 132 -0.84 28.32 5.66
CA LYS A 132 -1.02 29.76 5.89
C LYS A 132 -0.77 30.56 4.63
#